data_AF-A0A328SFI2-F1
#
_entry.id   AF-A0A328SFI2-F1
#
_cell.length_a   1.000
_cell.length_b   1.000
_cell.length_c   1.000
_cell.angle_alpha   90.00
_cell.angle_beta   90.00
_cell.angle_gamma   90.00
#
_symmetry.space_group_name_H-M   'P 1'
#
loop_
_entity.id
_entity.type
_entity.pdbx_description
1 polymer ?
#
loop_
_entity_poly.entity_id
_entity_poly.type
_entity_poly.pdbx_seq_one_letter_code
_entity_poly.pdbx_strand_id
1 'polypeptide(L)'
;ITLNNCTITKPENDNLGTLYLNGCSVDVGAENIFLNNLGTLYVDKNTQIIGQIENIGGETNFEPTYVPKTLVVTNRTLKYYFDSGNGGKLSDLVNPGDTLDFQGAIGGVPNLNNLCVNKPVNIISSTKDAYVCLNTTNGDLSGSNPGNKFTINKEGSYTNVTGIYFFNTQLWLYNTDHVILDNISAVVDNQSVGSGVGQTSIRANSTYITVKNSYFFTRNNGGSSTLVLAYANYCTIVNNTIVGGGGCGNLLYLTTYNVDVPRDVVYNSYNVLANNTLEMMAGESSICWGIVLSGSGNLVDGNVITFNGTGINFQWGSGSGSGEGAGLYNISNNIVCNNKLLGRSGISAGDVLYNNYVANGSITVRDAIAYNNTAAGMKIDGESYATNNTINGEVNIQSTAKNTLLENNNITGNISVQLGSSNITFNENNITGSVTLDGSNNVFTNNRIISEEEYTIQSKRTCLNNKIQDNYLLSAENAGDESVYLKDASNIIENNIPIGTKIDLAAPQEVTVNTTTPITIILTTKGELLPQQELTITTGNGNETLTTENGILIYQYTPTRIGDDTITVTFNGEGNYYTSTGTTTITITPDKDAIIEELNNTIEEQANTIQDLNSTANTQKKTINDLQQNLTQANNQINTL
;
A
#
# COMPACT_ATOMS: atom_id res chain seq x y z
N ILE A 1 23.35 -22.50 61.46
CA ILE A 1 22.57 -23.02 60.32
C ILE A 1 22.16 -21.84 59.46
N THR A 2 22.25 -21.94 58.14
CA THR A 2 21.80 -20.90 57.21
C THR A 2 20.80 -21.52 56.25
N LEU A 3 19.60 -20.96 56.19
CA LEU A 3 18.53 -21.34 55.28
C LEU A 3 18.39 -20.24 54.23
N ASN A 4 18.58 -20.60 52.96
CA ASN A 4 18.47 -19.65 51.85
C ASN A 4 17.27 -20.02 50.98
N ASN A 5 16.40 -19.06 50.66
CA ASN A 5 15.26 -19.20 49.74
C ASN A 5 14.34 -20.39 50.06
N CYS A 6 14.15 -20.68 51.36
CA CYS A 6 13.35 -21.81 51.81
C CYS A 6 11.90 -21.40 52.09
N THR A 7 10.95 -22.28 51.78
CA THR A 7 9.56 -22.14 52.24
C THR A 7 9.36 -22.97 53.50
N ILE A 8 8.86 -22.36 54.58
CA ILE A 8 8.62 -23.02 55.86
C ILE A 8 7.16 -22.87 56.25
N THR A 9 6.45 -24.00 56.39
CA THR A 9 5.00 -24.04 56.64
C THR A 9 4.62 -24.80 57.91
N LYS A 10 5.60 -25.27 58.68
CA LYS A 10 5.37 -26.01 59.93
C LYS A 10 5.70 -25.14 61.15
N PRO A 11 4.80 -25.05 62.15
CA PRO A 11 5.05 -24.34 63.40
C PRO A 11 5.99 -25.12 64.34
N GLU A 12 6.29 -24.53 65.50
CA GLU A 12 6.95 -25.16 66.66
C GLU A 12 8.37 -25.69 66.39
N ASN A 13 9.22 -24.87 65.77
CA ASN A 13 10.64 -25.16 65.62
C ASN A 13 11.43 -24.61 66.81
N ASP A 14 12.55 -25.25 67.17
CA ASP A 14 13.46 -24.76 68.21
C ASP A 14 14.81 -24.36 67.62
N ASN A 15 15.27 -23.13 67.90
CA ASN A 15 16.63 -22.71 67.61
C ASN A 15 17.47 -22.67 68.90
N LEU A 16 18.47 -23.55 69.00
CA LEU A 16 19.40 -23.64 70.13
C LEU A 16 20.80 -23.05 69.83
N GLY A 17 21.01 -22.48 68.64
CA GLY A 17 22.32 -21.97 68.20
C GLY A 17 22.19 -20.74 67.29
N THR A 18 23.12 -20.55 66.37
CA THR A 18 23.01 -19.45 65.39
C THR A 18 22.26 -19.91 64.14
N LEU A 19 21.15 -19.25 63.82
CA LEU A 19 20.31 -19.48 62.65
C LEU A 19 20.27 -18.23 61.76
N TYR A 20 20.45 -18.38 60.45
CA TYR A 20 20.27 -17.33 59.45
C TYR A 20 19.12 -17.72 58.52
N LEU A 21 18.15 -16.82 58.33
CA LEU A 21 17.10 -16.93 57.33
C LEU A 21 17.34 -15.87 56.25
N ASN A 22 17.59 -16.32 55.02
CA ASN A 22 17.92 -15.44 53.90
C ASN A 22 16.96 -15.69 52.73
N GLY A 23 16.12 -14.71 52.38
CA GLY A 23 15.11 -14.83 51.32
C GLY A 23 14.06 -15.91 51.57
N CYS A 24 13.84 -16.32 52.82
CA CYS A 24 12.91 -17.38 53.16
C CYS A 24 11.45 -16.88 53.18
N SER A 25 10.50 -17.78 52.94
CA SER A 25 9.06 -17.53 53.09
C SER A 25 8.51 -18.43 54.20
N VAL A 26 8.24 -17.86 55.36
CA VAL A 26 7.61 -18.56 56.48
C VAL A 26 6.13 -18.20 56.51
N ASP A 27 5.26 -19.20 56.42
CA ASP A 27 3.83 -19.03 56.64
C ASP A 27 3.28 -20.19 57.46
N VAL A 28 3.15 -19.95 58.76
CA VAL A 28 2.55 -20.87 59.71
C VAL A 28 1.21 -20.33 60.23
N GLY A 29 0.72 -19.20 59.69
CA GLY A 29 -0.41 -18.44 60.23
C GLY A 29 -0.01 -17.48 61.37
N ALA A 30 -0.57 -16.28 61.38
CA ALA A 30 -0.15 -15.16 62.24
C ALA A 30 -0.26 -15.41 63.76
N GLU A 31 -1.13 -16.34 64.18
CA GLU A 31 -1.36 -16.69 65.59
C GLU A 31 -0.44 -17.82 66.08
N ASN A 32 0.28 -18.49 65.19
CA ASN A 32 1.11 -19.64 65.55
C ASN A 32 2.56 -19.22 65.78
N ILE A 33 3.22 -19.87 66.75
CA ILE A 33 4.65 -19.72 66.97
C ILE A 33 5.38 -20.58 65.93
N PHE A 34 6.10 -19.91 65.03
CA PHE A 34 6.99 -20.57 64.08
C PHE A 34 8.24 -21.10 64.78
N LEU A 35 8.84 -20.27 65.63
CA LEU A 35 10.16 -20.54 66.21
C LEU A 35 10.25 -20.10 67.67
N ASN A 36 10.60 -21.05 68.53
CA ASN A 36 11.13 -20.80 69.87
C ASN A 36 12.64 -20.55 69.74
N ASN A 37 13.06 -19.30 69.90
CA ASN A 37 14.44 -18.89 69.74
C ASN A 37 15.16 -18.80 71.09
N LEU A 38 16.00 -19.80 71.37
CA LEU A 38 16.91 -19.84 72.53
C LEU A 38 18.36 -19.45 72.15
N GLY A 39 18.66 -19.34 70.85
CA GLY A 39 19.96 -18.95 70.30
C GLY A 39 19.95 -17.57 69.63
N THR A 40 20.79 -17.37 68.61
CA THR A 40 20.80 -16.12 67.82
C THR A 40 20.17 -16.37 66.46
N LEU A 41 19.11 -15.65 66.13
CA LEU A 41 18.46 -15.65 64.82
C LEU A 41 18.85 -14.38 64.05
N TYR A 42 19.27 -14.52 62.81
CA TYR A 42 19.43 -13.43 61.85
C TYR A 42 18.40 -13.60 60.74
N VAL A 43 17.62 -12.56 60.45
CA VAL A 43 16.60 -12.55 59.40
C VAL A 43 16.97 -11.48 58.39
N ASP A 44 17.24 -11.87 57.14
CA ASP A 44 17.55 -10.92 56.09
C ASP A 44 16.31 -10.10 55.68
N LYS A 45 16.54 -8.97 55.02
CA LYS A 45 15.47 -8.06 54.58
C LYS A 45 14.49 -8.67 53.57
N ASN A 46 14.83 -9.80 52.94
CA ASN A 46 14.01 -10.46 51.92
C ASN A 46 13.17 -11.61 52.50
N THR A 47 13.39 -11.98 53.76
CA THR A 47 12.66 -13.06 54.42
C THR A 47 11.30 -12.56 54.87
N GLN A 48 10.24 -13.20 54.38
CA GLN A 48 8.86 -12.92 54.78
C GLN A 48 8.42 -13.91 55.86
N ILE A 49 7.81 -13.43 56.94
CA ILE A 49 7.35 -14.26 58.05
C ILE A 49 5.90 -13.93 58.40
N ILE A 50 5.02 -14.91 58.22
CA ILE A 50 3.64 -14.94 58.69
C ILE A 50 3.58 -16.00 59.80
N GLY A 51 3.76 -15.53 61.04
CA GLY A 51 3.89 -16.35 62.25
C GLY A 51 4.69 -15.59 63.31
N GLN A 52 4.73 -16.12 64.54
CA GLN A 52 5.40 -15.48 65.67
C GLN A 52 6.78 -16.11 65.92
N ILE A 53 7.75 -15.27 66.30
CA ILE A 53 9.04 -15.71 66.84
C ILE A 53 9.03 -15.39 68.33
N GLU A 54 9.19 -16.41 69.17
CA GLU A 54 9.27 -16.24 70.62
C GLU A 54 10.75 -16.31 71.05
N ASN A 55 11.29 -15.23 71.61
CA ASN A 55 12.66 -15.22 72.13
C ASN A 55 12.68 -15.72 73.59
N ILE A 56 13.02 -17.00 73.79
CA ILE A 56 13.12 -17.65 75.10
C ILE A 56 14.60 -17.64 75.53
N GLY A 57 15.11 -16.45 75.81
CA GLY A 57 16.52 -16.22 76.17
C GLY A 57 17.48 -16.10 74.98
N GLY A 58 16.99 -16.25 73.75
CA GLY A 58 17.71 -15.93 72.51
C GLY A 58 17.56 -14.48 72.05
N GLU A 59 18.25 -14.14 70.97
CA GLU A 59 18.20 -12.82 70.31
C GLU A 59 17.80 -12.99 68.84
N THR A 60 16.91 -12.13 68.35
CA THR A 60 16.55 -12.05 66.93
C THR A 60 16.99 -10.72 66.35
N ASN A 61 17.82 -10.77 65.31
CA ASN A 61 18.34 -9.63 64.59
C ASN A 61 17.72 -9.59 63.19
N PHE A 62 16.81 -8.66 62.98
CA PHE A 62 16.32 -8.35 61.63
C PHE A 62 17.31 -7.43 60.95
N GLU A 63 17.71 -7.77 59.72
CA GLU A 63 18.34 -6.78 58.86
C GLU A 63 17.36 -5.61 58.68
N PRO A 64 17.82 -4.36 58.89
CA PRO A 64 16.97 -3.20 58.69
C PRO A 64 16.46 -3.17 57.25
N THR A 65 15.15 -2.95 57.09
CA THR A 65 14.53 -2.78 55.77
C THR A 65 15.11 -1.53 55.13
N TYR A 66 15.88 -1.70 54.06
CA TYR A 66 16.48 -0.59 53.36
C TYR A 66 15.38 0.25 52.70
N VAL A 67 15.29 1.53 53.08
CA VAL A 67 14.37 2.48 52.46
C VAL A 67 15.11 3.13 51.28
N PRO A 68 14.61 2.98 50.04
CA PRO A 68 15.20 3.65 48.90
C PRO A 68 15.32 5.15 49.08
N LYS A 69 16.47 5.70 48.69
CA LYS A 69 16.77 7.14 48.81
C LYS A 69 16.91 7.78 47.44
N THR A 70 16.81 9.10 47.42
CA THR A 70 17.17 9.91 46.24
C THR A 70 18.60 10.41 46.38
N LEU A 71 19.41 10.18 45.35
CA LEU A 71 20.81 10.56 45.25
C LEU A 71 20.98 11.57 44.12
N VAL A 72 21.43 12.79 44.45
CA VAL A 72 21.62 13.86 43.47
C VAL A 72 22.93 13.64 42.71
N VAL A 73 22.80 13.31 41.43
CA VAL A 73 23.90 13.07 40.50
C VAL A 73 24.16 14.33 39.67
N THR A 74 25.26 15.00 39.95
CA THR A 74 25.79 16.13 39.18
C THR A 74 27.17 15.77 38.65
N ASN A 75 27.76 16.57 37.77
CA ASN A 75 29.13 16.29 37.30
C ASN A 75 30.16 16.19 38.45
N ARG A 76 29.89 16.86 39.58
CA ARG A 76 30.76 16.85 40.77
C ARG A 76 30.58 15.59 41.62
N THR A 77 29.35 15.09 41.70
CA THR A 77 28.99 13.95 42.56
C THR A 77 29.00 12.61 41.84
N LEU A 78 29.03 12.60 40.51
CA LEU A 78 29.03 11.41 39.65
C LEU A 78 30.04 10.34 40.10
N LYS A 79 31.27 10.74 40.40
CA LYS A 79 32.37 9.86 40.84
C LYS A 79 32.11 9.09 42.15
N TYR A 80 31.15 9.53 42.96
CA TYR A 80 30.79 8.82 44.20
C TYR A 80 29.81 7.68 43.92
N TYR A 81 28.99 7.81 42.88
CA TYR A 81 27.94 6.86 42.54
C TYR A 81 28.35 5.90 41.42
N PHE A 82 29.29 6.30 40.56
CA PHE A 82 29.84 5.48 39.50
C PHE A 82 31.35 5.31 39.66
N ASP A 83 31.81 4.06 39.74
CA ASP A 83 33.19 3.70 40.02
C ASP A 83 34.03 3.64 38.75
N SER A 84 34.92 4.62 38.56
CA SER A 84 35.86 4.68 37.44
C SER A 84 36.82 3.47 37.37
N GLY A 85 37.15 2.86 38.52
CA GLY A 85 38.02 1.69 38.60
C GLY A 85 37.33 0.37 38.22
N ASN A 86 36.00 0.36 38.19
CA ASN A 86 35.19 -0.82 37.92
C ASN A 86 34.28 -0.63 36.69
N GLY A 87 34.84 -0.08 35.62
CA GLY A 87 34.13 0.11 34.34
C GLY A 87 32.94 1.06 34.42
N GLY A 88 32.90 1.94 35.42
CA GLY A 88 31.80 2.85 35.65
C GLY A 88 30.58 2.18 36.27
N LYS A 89 30.70 1.05 36.96
CA LYS A 89 29.58 0.42 37.67
C LYS A 89 29.06 1.27 38.84
N LEU A 90 27.82 1.05 39.25
CA LEU A 90 27.27 1.70 40.44
C LEU A 90 28.03 1.26 41.69
N SER A 91 28.49 2.23 42.48
CA SER A 91 29.23 2.00 43.73
C SER A 91 28.34 1.44 44.84
N ASP A 92 28.94 1.05 45.95
CA ASP A 92 28.22 0.55 47.14
C ASP A 92 27.35 1.62 47.83
N LEU A 93 27.50 2.89 47.43
CA LEU A 93 26.63 3.98 47.94
C LEU A 93 25.24 3.96 47.31
N VAL A 94 25.07 3.23 46.21
CA VAL A 94 23.80 3.06 45.49
C VAL A 94 23.26 1.67 45.75
N ASN A 95 22.04 1.59 46.24
CA ASN A 95 21.34 0.32 46.50
C ASN A 95 20.23 0.07 45.47
N PRO A 96 19.87 -1.19 45.23
CA PRO A 96 18.63 -1.55 44.54
C PRO A 96 17.42 -0.75 45.04
N GLY A 97 16.64 -0.18 44.12
CA GLY A 97 15.47 0.64 44.39
C GLY A 97 15.74 2.14 44.51
N ASP A 98 17.00 2.56 44.70
CA ASP A 98 17.34 3.99 44.83
C ASP A 98 16.94 4.80 43.58
N THR A 99 16.73 6.10 43.81
CA THR A 99 16.53 7.07 42.72
C THR A 99 17.79 7.89 42.52
N LEU A 100 18.37 7.84 41.32
CA LEU A 100 19.45 8.71 40.88
C LEU A 100 18.84 9.92 40.17
N ASP A 101 18.88 11.07 40.82
CA ASP A 101 18.36 12.33 40.26
C ASP A 101 19.50 13.08 39.55
N PHE A 102 19.55 12.95 38.23
CA PHE A 102 20.55 13.59 37.38
C PHE A 102 20.19 15.06 37.18
N GLN A 103 21.18 15.94 37.41
CA GLN A 103 21.01 17.39 37.30
C GLN A 103 22.18 18.03 36.55
N GLY A 104 21.85 18.84 35.55
CA GLY A 104 22.80 19.55 34.69
C GLY A 104 23.63 18.64 33.78
N ALA A 105 24.78 19.16 33.33
CA ALA A 105 25.69 18.45 32.45
C ALA A 105 26.47 17.34 33.18
N ILE A 106 26.50 16.15 32.60
CA ILE A 106 27.16 14.94 33.09
C ILE A 106 28.12 14.44 32.01
N GLY A 107 29.42 14.43 32.30
CA GLY A 107 30.45 14.00 31.34
C GLY A 107 31.82 14.64 31.57
N GLY A 108 32.85 14.10 30.92
CA GLY A 108 34.22 14.63 31.01
C GLY A 108 34.89 14.45 32.38
N VAL A 109 34.36 13.56 33.24
CA VAL A 109 34.98 13.23 34.53
C VAL A 109 36.21 12.35 34.28
N PRO A 110 37.41 12.71 34.77
CA PRO A 110 38.62 11.94 34.51
C PRO A 110 38.46 10.46 34.88
N ASN A 111 38.86 9.57 33.95
CA ASN A 111 38.78 8.10 34.07
C ASN A 111 37.37 7.52 34.18
N LEU A 112 36.31 8.32 34.05
CA LEU A 112 34.92 7.87 34.08
C LEU A 112 34.23 8.16 32.74
N ASN A 113 34.62 7.37 31.74
CA ASN A 113 34.12 7.50 30.37
C ASN A 113 32.88 6.61 30.09
N ASN A 114 32.53 5.74 31.04
CA ASN A 114 31.38 4.84 30.96
C ASN A 114 30.54 4.99 32.21
N LEU A 115 29.21 4.89 32.07
CA LEU A 115 28.27 4.82 33.18
C LEU A 115 27.49 3.51 33.04
N CYS A 116 27.66 2.59 34.00
CA CYS A 116 27.12 1.25 33.95
C CYS A 116 26.16 1.03 35.12
N VAL A 117 24.87 1.03 34.81
CA VAL A 117 23.79 0.69 35.73
C VAL A 117 23.74 -0.83 35.84
N ASN A 118 24.20 -1.34 36.97
CA ASN A 118 24.25 -2.76 37.30
C ASN A 118 23.45 -3.09 38.58
N LYS A 119 22.46 -2.24 38.90
CA LYS A 119 21.51 -2.42 40.00
C LYS A 119 20.17 -1.86 39.51
N PRO A 120 19.00 -2.44 39.90
CA PRO A 120 17.71 -1.87 39.57
C PRO A 120 17.55 -0.52 40.27
N VAL A 121 17.42 0.57 39.53
CA VAL A 121 17.28 1.92 40.08
C VAL A 121 16.28 2.74 39.27
N ASN A 122 15.80 3.84 39.84
CA ASN A 122 15.11 4.87 39.07
C ASN A 122 16.10 5.98 38.71
N ILE A 123 16.08 6.48 37.49
CA ILE A 123 16.94 7.56 37.03
C ILE A 123 16.04 8.64 36.46
N ILE A 124 16.09 9.83 37.06
CA ILE A 124 15.20 10.94 36.72
C ILE A 124 16.01 12.23 36.54
N SER A 125 15.37 13.27 36.02
CA SER A 125 15.83 14.65 36.16
C SER A 125 14.72 15.51 36.75
N SER A 126 14.79 15.78 38.06
CA SER A 126 13.83 16.66 38.74
C SER A 126 13.91 18.11 38.25
N THR A 127 15.08 18.53 37.79
CA THR A 127 15.39 19.85 37.23
C THR A 127 15.09 19.97 35.74
N LYS A 128 14.85 18.85 35.04
CA LYS A 128 14.60 18.78 33.59
C LYS A 128 15.75 19.30 32.72
N ASP A 129 16.97 19.30 33.26
CA ASP A 129 18.18 19.80 32.60
C ASP A 129 19.31 18.75 32.54
N ALA A 130 19.02 17.49 32.90
CA ALA A 130 20.00 16.41 32.83
C ALA A 130 20.47 16.20 31.40
N TYR A 131 21.77 16.43 31.19
CA TYR A 131 22.44 16.33 29.90
C TYR A 131 23.65 15.43 30.01
N VAL A 132 23.56 14.20 29.53
CA VAL A 132 24.63 13.20 29.56
C VAL A 132 25.38 13.25 28.23
N CYS A 133 26.66 13.62 28.26
CA CYS A 133 27.54 13.63 27.10
C CYS A 133 28.87 12.95 27.43
N LEU A 134 29.00 11.69 27.00
CA LEU A 134 30.21 10.89 27.21
C LEU A 134 31.23 11.04 26.07
N ASN A 135 30.97 11.95 25.12
CA ASN A 135 31.80 12.22 23.96
C ASN A 135 32.22 10.92 23.24
N THR A 136 31.23 10.07 22.96
CA THR A 136 31.48 8.76 22.38
C THR A 136 32.10 8.87 21.00
N THR A 137 33.16 8.12 20.77
CA THR A 137 33.70 7.81 19.45
C THR A 137 33.54 6.33 19.18
N ASN A 138 33.33 5.96 17.92
CA ASN A 138 33.24 4.57 17.50
C ASN A 138 34.45 3.76 18.00
N GLY A 139 34.18 2.57 18.55
CA GLY A 139 35.19 1.56 18.83
C GLY A 139 35.38 0.64 17.61
N ASP A 140 34.73 -0.53 17.62
CA ASP A 140 34.79 -1.50 16.52
C ASP A 140 33.43 -1.69 15.81
N LEU A 141 33.50 -2.32 14.62
CA LEU A 141 32.31 -2.69 13.84
C LEU A 141 31.69 -4.01 14.28
N SER A 142 32.37 -4.84 15.08
CA SER A 142 31.86 -6.14 15.52
C SER A 142 30.91 -6.04 16.71
N GLY A 143 30.81 -4.87 17.33
CA GLY A 143 30.00 -4.62 18.52
C GLY A 143 30.64 -5.07 19.82
N SER A 144 31.92 -5.47 19.79
CA SER A 144 32.67 -5.90 20.99
C SER A 144 33.06 -4.69 21.85
N ASN A 145 33.34 -3.56 21.19
CA ASN A 145 33.61 -2.27 21.80
C ASN A 145 32.82 -1.17 21.08
N PRO A 146 31.64 -0.76 21.59
CA PRO A 146 30.86 0.33 21.00
C PRO A 146 31.38 1.74 21.40
N GLY A 147 32.52 1.83 22.09
CA GLY A 147 33.04 3.10 22.64
C GLY A 147 32.45 3.45 24.01
N ASN A 148 32.61 4.73 24.40
CA ASN A 148 32.05 5.27 25.65
C ASN A 148 30.53 5.12 25.67
N LYS A 149 29.95 4.71 26.79
CA LYS A 149 28.53 4.34 26.82
C LYS A 149 27.86 4.57 28.17
N PHE A 150 26.56 4.84 28.08
CA PHE A 150 25.62 4.64 29.17
C PHE A 150 25.03 3.24 29.01
N THR A 151 25.31 2.34 29.94
CA THR A 151 24.90 0.93 29.89
C THR A 151 23.90 0.61 30.98
N ILE A 152 22.87 -0.16 30.64
CA ILE A 152 22.09 -0.95 31.60
C ILE A 152 22.36 -2.40 31.26
N ASN A 153 23.01 -3.12 32.17
CA ASN A 153 23.36 -4.52 31.97
C ASN A 153 22.35 -5.45 32.67
N LYS A 154 22.59 -6.76 32.59
CA LYS A 154 21.76 -7.78 33.24
C LYS A 154 21.45 -7.54 34.72
N GLU A 155 22.42 -7.09 35.51
CA GLU A 155 22.21 -6.83 36.94
C GLU A 155 21.38 -5.55 37.17
N GLY A 156 21.29 -4.70 36.15
CA GLY A 156 20.49 -3.47 36.12
C GLY A 156 19.07 -3.63 35.56
N SER A 157 18.61 -4.86 35.29
CA SER A 157 17.19 -5.12 34.93
C SER A 157 16.23 -4.44 35.92
N TYR A 158 15.00 -4.12 35.49
CA TYR A 158 14.02 -3.33 36.25
C TYR A 158 14.40 -1.86 36.51
N THR A 159 15.42 -1.33 35.82
CA THR A 159 15.74 0.10 35.86
C THR A 159 14.72 0.93 35.09
N ASN A 160 14.32 2.08 35.63
CA ASN A 160 13.51 3.08 34.92
C ASN A 160 14.34 4.34 34.67
N VAL A 161 14.33 4.86 33.45
CA VAL A 161 15.00 6.11 33.07
C VAL A 161 13.98 7.08 32.50
N THR A 162 13.91 8.28 33.06
CA THR A 162 12.94 9.28 32.66
C THR A 162 13.52 10.69 32.58
N GLY A 163 13.24 11.41 31.48
CA GLY A 163 13.56 12.84 31.38
C GLY A 163 15.05 13.16 31.22
N ILE A 164 15.85 12.22 30.70
CA ILE A 164 17.29 12.40 30.49
C ILE A 164 17.59 12.72 29.03
N TYR A 165 18.44 13.71 28.78
CA TYR A 165 18.97 14.02 27.45
C TYR A 165 20.36 13.42 27.28
N PHE A 166 20.49 12.40 26.43
CA PHE A 166 21.74 11.80 26.01
C PHE A 166 22.22 12.44 24.71
N PHE A 167 23.39 13.06 24.73
CA PHE A 167 24.01 13.68 23.56
C PHE A 167 25.33 12.99 23.22
N ASN A 168 25.53 12.63 21.95
CA ASN A 168 26.75 11.99 21.45
C ASN A 168 27.25 10.89 22.41
N THR A 169 26.30 10.08 22.88
CA THR A 169 26.50 9.04 23.90
C THR A 169 25.86 7.76 23.40
N GLN A 170 26.61 6.66 23.41
CA GLN A 170 26.05 5.34 23.13
C GLN A 170 25.10 4.93 24.26
N LEU A 171 23.83 4.71 23.95
CA LEU A 171 22.88 4.10 24.86
C LEU A 171 22.84 2.59 24.62
N TRP A 172 23.12 1.80 25.67
CA TRP A 172 23.44 0.38 25.54
C TRP A 172 22.69 -0.48 26.56
N LEU A 173 21.60 -1.11 26.15
CA LEU A 173 20.86 -2.06 26.96
C LEU A 173 21.30 -3.46 26.55
N TYR A 174 21.96 -4.17 27.46
CA TYR A 174 22.67 -5.42 27.12
C TYR A 174 22.28 -6.56 28.06
N ASN A 175 21.64 -7.59 27.48
CA ASN A 175 21.17 -8.77 28.20
C ASN A 175 20.39 -8.41 29.47
N THR A 176 19.49 -7.43 29.36
CA THR A 176 18.70 -6.87 30.46
C THR A 176 17.21 -7.05 30.20
N ASP A 177 16.40 -6.90 31.23
CA ASP A 177 14.96 -7.11 31.15
C ASP A 177 14.18 -6.10 31.99
N HIS A 178 12.92 -5.87 31.60
CA HIS A 178 11.98 -4.99 32.31
C HIS A 178 12.47 -3.55 32.52
N VAL A 179 13.33 -3.05 31.62
CA VAL A 179 13.78 -1.65 31.64
C VAL A 179 12.76 -0.75 30.96
N ILE A 180 12.50 0.42 31.53
CA ILE A 180 11.67 1.46 30.92
C ILE A 180 12.53 2.68 30.59
N LEU A 181 12.50 3.10 29.33
CA LEU A 181 12.98 4.41 28.87
C LEU A 181 11.75 5.26 28.52
N ASP A 182 11.47 6.30 29.31
CA ASP A 182 10.29 7.14 29.15
C ASP A 182 10.69 8.61 29.01
N ASN A 183 10.20 9.31 28.00
CA ASN A 183 10.48 10.74 27.82
C ASN A 183 11.98 11.07 27.87
N ILE A 184 12.82 10.23 27.25
CA ILE A 184 14.24 10.51 27.07
C ILE A 184 14.48 11.18 25.72
N SER A 185 15.65 11.80 25.56
CA SER A 185 16.17 12.19 24.25
C SER A 185 17.51 11.52 24.01
N ALA A 186 17.69 10.82 22.90
CA ALA A 186 18.97 10.23 22.50
C ALA A 186 19.39 10.80 21.13
N VAL A 187 20.35 11.71 21.18
CA VAL A 187 20.73 12.57 20.05
C VAL A 187 22.19 12.37 19.71
N VAL A 188 22.45 11.99 18.45
CA VAL A 188 23.78 11.98 17.85
C VAL A 188 23.81 12.94 16.67
N ASP A 189 24.74 13.88 16.70
CA ASP A 189 24.91 14.86 15.63
C ASP A 189 26.40 15.08 15.33
N ASN A 190 26.77 14.84 14.06
CA ASN A 190 28.12 15.00 13.53
C ASN A 190 29.20 14.28 14.36
N GLN A 191 28.85 13.10 14.89
CA GLN A 191 29.73 12.27 15.71
C GLN A 191 29.53 10.80 15.35
N SER A 192 30.63 10.07 15.23
CA SER A 192 30.61 8.63 14.96
C SER A 192 30.25 7.87 16.25
N VAL A 193 28.98 7.49 16.39
CA VAL A 193 28.44 6.69 17.50
C VAL A 193 27.63 5.52 16.95
N GLY A 194 27.84 4.33 17.51
CA GLY A 194 27.04 3.14 17.19
C GLY A 194 27.54 2.29 16.04
N SER A 195 28.81 2.39 15.64
CA SER A 195 29.40 1.58 14.55
C SER A 195 28.97 0.11 14.62
N GLY A 196 28.26 -0.36 13.59
CA GLY A 196 27.80 -1.76 13.49
C GLY A 196 26.69 -2.18 14.45
N VAL A 197 26.25 -1.33 15.38
CA VAL A 197 25.35 -1.73 16.49
C VAL A 197 24.19 -0.76 16.76
N GLY A 198 24.24 0.44 16.15
CA GLY A 198 23.29 1.54 16.35
C GLY A 198 23.61 2.40 17.57
N GLN A 199 23.23 3.68 17.55
CA GLN A 199 23.53 4.63 18.65
C GLN A 199 22.74 4.34 19.94
N THR A 200 21.51 3.84 19.81
CA THR A 200 20.74 3.24 20.90
C THR A 200 20.52 1.77 20.54
N SER A 201 21.07 0.87 21.36
CA SER A 201 21.05 -0.56 21.09
C SER A 201 20.46 -1.33 22.27
N ILE A 202 19.33 -1.99 22.03
CA ILE A 202 18.70 -2.97 22.92
C ILE A 202 19.09 -4.34 22.37
N ARG A 203 19.94 -5.08 23.08
CA ARG A 203 20.60 -6.23 22.45
C ARG A 203 20.94 -7.39 23.37
N ALA A 204 21.39 -8.48 22.74
CA ALA A 204 21.90 -9.68 23.40
C ALA A 204 20.86 -10.34 24.32
N ASN A 205 19.72 -10.72 23.73
CA ASN A 205 18.56 -11.30 24.41
C ASN A 205 17.92 -10.40 25.47
N SER A 206 17.93 -9.08 25.24
CA SER A 206 17.16 -8.17 26.11
C SER A 206 15.66 -8.35 25.88
N THR A 207 14.86 -8.32 26.96
CA THR A 207 13.42 -8.61 26.89
C THR A 207 12.55 -7.69 27.72
N TYR A 208 11.27 -7.53 27.35
CA TYR A 208 10.32 -6.69 28.10
C TYR A 208 10.79 -5.24 28.29
N ILE A 209 11.59 -4.74 27.34
CA ILE A 209 12.06 -3.36 27.35
C ILE A 209 10.96 -2.48 26.78
N THR A 210 10.61 -1.41 27.49
CA THR A 210 9.64 -0.41 27.03
C THR A 210 10.36 0.89 26.73
N VAL A 211 10.25 1.38 25.49
CA VAL A 211 10.71 2.71 25.08
C VAL A 211 9.49 3.51 24.67
N LYS A 212 9.19 4.58 25.38
CA LYS A 212 8.00 5.39 25.13
C LYS A 212 8.21 6.88 25.28
N ASN A 213 7.37 7.65 24.58
CA ASN A 213 7.32 9.12 24.66
C ASN A 213 8.68 9.79 24.40
N SER A 214 9.59 9.12 23.71
CA SER A 214 11.00 9.52 23.63
C SER A 214 11.36 10.06 22.25
N TYR A 215 12.44 10.83 22.20
CA TYR A 215 12.98 11.45 20.99
C TYR A 215 14.34 10.84 20.64
N PHE A 216 14.49 10.39 19.41
CA PHE A 216 15.74 9.87 18.88
C PHE A 216 16.14 10.68 17.65
N PHE A 217 17.37 11.14 17.61
CA PHE A 217 17.90 11.87 16.47
C PHE A 217 19.28 11.35 16.10
N THR A 218 19.52 11.15 14.81
CA THR A 218 20.84 10.76 14.31
C THR A 218 21.15 11.49 13.02
N ARG A 219 22.28 12.20 12.98
CA ARG A 219 22.80 12.81 11.77
C ARG A 219 24.31 12.67 11.64
N ASN A 220 24.77 12.34 10.43
CA ASN A 220 26.19 12.27 10.07
C ASN A 220 27.03 11.43 11.06
N ASN A 221 26.55 10.25 11.43
CA ASN A 221 27.19 9.36 12.42
C ASN A 221 28.00 8.21 11.80
N GLY A 222 28.23 8.25 10.48
CA GLY A 222 28.96 7.19 9.77
C GLY A 222 28.13 5.95 9.46
N GLY A 223 26.81 6.10 9.21
CA GLY A 223 25.94 5.02 8.72
C GLY A 223 25.32 4.15 9.80
N SER A 224 25.46 4.49 11.07
CA SER A 224 24.90 3.67 12.16
C SER A 224 23.41 3.96 12.35
N SER A 225 22.65 2.93 12.70
CA SER A 225 21.19 3.03 12.88
C SER A 225 20.81 3.81 14.15
N THR A 226 19.62 4.38 14.16
CA THR A 226 19.14 5.30 15.21
C THR A 226 18.63 4.57 16.45
N LEU A 227 17.74 3.57 16.29
CA LEU A 227 17.24 2.73 17.37
C LEU A 227 17.27 1.26 16.92
N VAL A 228 18.01 0.42 17.64
CA VAL A 228 18.29 -0.97 17.26
C VAL A 228 17.81 -1.95 18.31
N LEU A 229 17.12 -3.00 17.86
CA LEU A 229 16.78 -4.20 18.60
C LEU A 229 17.59 -5.36 18.00
N ALA A 230 18.66 -5.78 18.66
CA ALA A 230 19.57 -6.81 18.14
C ALA A 230 19.47 -8.08 18.99
N TYR A 231 18.73 -9.08 18.51
CA TYR A 231 18.31 -10.24 19.30
C TYR A 231 17.57 -9.77 20.57
N ALA A 232 16.47 -9.02 20.40
CA ALA A 232 15.63 -8.53 21.49
C ALA A 232 14.17 -8.99 21.31
N ASN A 233 13.52 -9.43 22.38
CA ASN A 233 12.19 -10.07 22.29
C ASN A 233 11.20 -9.38 23.24
N TYR A 234 9.90 -9.43 22.93
CA TYR A 234 8.84 -8.88 23.79
C TYR A 234 9.05 -7.40 24.18
N CYS A 235 9.72 -6.62 23.33
CA CYS A 235 9.98 -5.20 23.58
C CYS A 235 8.85 -4.34 23.00
N THR A 236 8.57 -3.22 23.64
CA THR A 236 7.54 -2.25 23.21
C THR A 236 8.20 -0.91 22.91
N ILE A 237 8.14 -0.49 21.65
CA ILE A 237 8.61 0.81 21.16
C ILE A 237 7.38 1.60 20.72
N VAL A 238 6.91 2.52 21.58
CA VAL A 238 5.61 3.18 21.41
C VAL A 238 5.64 4.69 21.58
N ASN A 239 4.94 5.43 20.72
CA ASN A 239 4.80 6.88 20.84
C ASN A 239 6.15 7.62 20.88
N ASN A 240 7.11 7.20 20.06
CA ASN A 240 8.41 7.86 19.95
C ASN A 240 8.49 8.68 18.66
N THR A 241 9.38 9.67 18.66
CA THR A 241 9.79 10.39 17.45
C THR A 241 11.22 10.00 17.11
N ILE A 242 11.45 9.50 15.89
CA ILE A 242 12.75 8.99 15.43
C ILE A 242 13.12 9.71 14.14
N VAL A 243 14.19 10.50 14.19
CA VAL A 243 14.60 11.37 13.09
C VAL A 243 16.00 11.03 12.63
N GLY A 244 16.15 10.77 11.33
CA GLY A 244 17.43 10.58 10.66
C GLY A 244 17.78 11.77 9.77
N GLY A 245 19.06 11.97 9.52
CA GLY A 245 19.54 12.92 8.54
C GLY A 245 20.97 12.63 8.07
N GLY A 246 21.30 13.10 6.87
CA GLY A 246 22.61 12.84 6.26
C GLY A 246 22.90 11.34 6.14
N GLY A 247 24.17 10.96 6.28
CA GLY A 247 24.61 9.56 6.14
C GLY A 247 24.29 8.65 7.32
N CYS A 248 23.10 8.73 7.94
CA CYS A 248 22.68 7.79 8.99
C CYS A 248 22.25 6.43 8.40
N GLY A 249 22.20 5.41 9.26
CA GLY A 249 21.61 4.10 8.93
C GLY A 249 20.09 4.07 9.15
N ASN A 250 19.53 2.88 9.31
CA ASN A 250 18.10 2.66 9.55
C ASN A 250 17.57 3.46 10.76
N LEU A 251 16.31 3.90 10.72
CA LEU A 251 15.70 4.63 11.83
C LEU A 251 15.33 3.68 12.97
N LEU A 252 14.62 2.59 12.67
CA LEU A 252 14.26 1.55 13.63
C LEU A 252 14.58 0.17 13.06
N TYR A 253 15.44 -0.59 13.73
CA TYR A 253 16.04 -1.78 13.15
C TYR A 253 16.03 -2.99 14.09
N LEU A 254 15.25 -4.01 13.75
CA LEU A 254 15.36 -5.35 14.31
C LEU A 254 16.41 -6.14 13.52
N THR A 255 17.45 -6.62 14.19
CA THR A 255 18.62 -7.21 13.52
C THR A 255 19.27 -8.36 14.27
N THR A 256 20.06 -9.14 13.56
CA THR A 256 20.93 -10.19 14.08
C THR A 256 22.41 -9.88 13.83
N TYR A 257 22.74 -8.70 13.27
CA TYR A 257 24.13 -8.30 13.08
C TYR A 257 24.84 -8.00 14.39
N ASN A 258 26.10 -8.40 14.46
CA ASN A 258 27.04 -8.05 15.53
C ASN A 258 26.53 -8.42 16.93
N VAL A 259 25.79 -9.52 17.02
CA VAL A 259 25.30 -10.14 18.25
C VAL A 259 25.33 -11.65 18.08
N ASP A 260 25.79 -12.36 19.11
CA ASP A 260 25.79 -13.82 19.11
C ASP A 260 24.36 -14.33 19.35
N VAL A 261 23.75 -14.85 18.29
CA VAL A 261 22.45 -15.54 18.37
C VAL A 261 22.72 -17.04 18.39
N PRO A 262 22.36 -17.77 19.46
CA PRO A 262 22.44 -19.22 19.48
C PRO A 262 21.65 -19.85 18.32
N ARG A 263 22.01 -21.07 17.91
CA ARG A 263 21.19 -21.82 16.95
C ARG A 263 19.86 -22.20 17.59
N ASP A 264 18.84 -22.32 16.75
CA ASP A 264 17.52 -22.86 17.12
C ASP A 264 16.80 -22.08 18.23
N VAL A 265 17.08 -20.78 18.36
CA VAL A 265 16.35 -19.89 19.28
C VAL A 265 15.49 -18.88 18.52
N VAL A 266 14.48 -18.39 19.22
CA VAL A 266 13.67 -17.27 18.78
C VAL A 266 14.46 -15.97 19.03
N TYR A 267 14.51 -15.11 18.02
CA TYR A 267 15.16 -13.80 18.08
C TYR A 267 14.23 -12.76 17.48
N ASN A 268 14.36 -11.51 17.92
CA ASN A 268 13.59 -10.37 17.39
C ASN A 268 12.09 -10.68 17.28
N SER A 269 11.51 -11.28 18.31
CA SER A 269 10.14 -11.78 18.23
C SER A 269 9.21 -11.16 19.25
N TYR A 270 7.94 -11.06 18.85
CA TYR A 270 6.86 -10.50 19.66
C TYR A 270 7.13 -9.07 20.12
N ASN A 271 7.87 -8.30 19.33
CA ASN A 271 8.06 -6.87 19.59
C ASN A 271 6.88 -6.07 19.03
N VAL A 272 6.55 -4.99 19.72
CA VAL A 272 5.51 -4.05 19.34
C VAL A 272 6.16 -2.72 18.97
N LEU A 273 6.02 -2.31 17.71
CA LEU A 273 6.49 -1.04 17.16
C LEU A 273 5.26 -0.22 16.80
N ALA A 274 4.77 0.59 17.74
CA ALA A 274 3.44 1.20 17.62
C ALA A 274 3.41 2.73 17.75
N ASN A 275 2.60 3.40 16.95
CA ASN A 275 2.32 4.84 17.07
C ASN A 275 3.59 5.72 17.08
N ASN A 276 4.66 5.30 16.42
CA ASN A 276 5.88 6.09 16.32
C ASN A 276 5.80 7.02 15.10
N THR A 277 6.46 8.18 15.21
CA THR A 277 6.71 9.09 14.08
C THR A 277 8.15 8.94 13.63
N LEU A 278 8.35 8.55 12.38
CA LEU A 278 9.66 8.35 11.77
C LEU A 278 9.83 9.33 10.61
N GLU A 279 10.91 10.09 10.64
CA GLU A 279 11.21 11.09 9.62
C GLU A 279 12.66 11.02 9.17
N MET A 280 12.87 11.06 7.86
CA MET A 280 14.20 11.27 7.29
C MET A 280 14.29 12.68 6.71
N MET A 281 15.20 13.49 7.26
CA MET A 281 15.52 14.81 6.74
C MET A 281 16.09 14.70 5.31
N ALA A 282 15.85 15.72 4.49
CA ALA A 282 16.31 15.74 3.09
C ALA A 282 17.80 15.40 2.94
N GLY A 283 18.12 14.47 2.03
CA GLY A 283 19.48 13.95 1.80
C GLY A 283 19.57 12.43 1.96
N GLU A 284 18.75 11.68 1.22
CA GLU A 284 18.61 10.22 1.32
C GLU A 284 19.96 9.48 1.38
N SER A 285 20.13 8.69 2.44
CA SER A 285 21.17 7.68 2.55
C SER A 285 20.63 6.39 1.96
N SER A 286 21.30 5.80 0.97
CA SER A 286 20.88 4.55 0.31
C SER A 286 20.83 3.34 1.27
N ILE A 287 21.45 3.48 2.45
CA ILE A 287 21.52 2.47 3.51
C ILE A 287 20.52 2.72 4.65
N CYS A 288 19.65 3.73 4.53
CA CYS A 288 18.66 4.06 5.54
C CYS A 288 17.27 3.59 5.08
N TRP A 289 16.65 2.72 5.87
CA TRP A 289 15.23 2.39 5.78
C TRP A 289 14.50 2.87 7.04
N GLY A 290 13.18 3.06 6.93
CA GLY A 290 12.36 3.51 8.07
C GLY A 290 12.33 2.48 9.19
N ILE A 291 11.62 1.38 8.97
CA ILE A 291 11.53 0.23 9.88
C ILE A 291 12.08 -1.00 9.18
N VAL A 292 12.95 -1.72 9.86
CA VAL A 292 13.53 -2.97 9.35
C VAL A 292 13.21 -4.09 10.32
N LEU A 293 12.58 -5.15 9.81
CA LEU A 293 12.11 -6.30 10.56
C LEU A 293 13.03 -7.50 10.41
N SER A 294 13.11 -8.28 11.48
CA SER A 294 13.77 -9.57 11.56
C SER A 294 13.05 -10.37 12.64
N GLY A 295 13.11 -11.69 12.60
CA GLY A 295 12.38 -12.55 13.54
C GLY A 295 10.88 -12.68 13.25
N SER A 296 10.11 -13.15 14.23
CA SER A 296 8.72 -13.58 14.04
C SER A 296 7.73 -12.94 15.01
N GLY A 297 6.46 -12.85 14.60
CA GLY A 297 5.38 -12.43 15.51
C GLY A 297 5.44 -10.96 15.92
N ASN A 298 6.17 -10.10 15.19
CA ASN A 298 6.25 -8.68 15.51
C ASN A 298 5.02 -7.94 14.99
N LEU A 299 4.64 -6.87 15.70
CA LEU A 299 3.56 -5.97 15.32
C LEU A 299 4.11 -4.58 14.97
N VAL A 300 3.81 -4.10 13.77
CA VAL A 300 4.09 -2.73 13.32
C VAL A 300 2.77 -2.02 13.08
N ASP A 301 2.36 -1.18 14.04
CA ASP A 301 1.00 -0.65 14.10
C ASP A 301 0.93 0.88 14.24
N GLY A 302 0.11 1.55 13.43
CA GLY A 302 -0.22 2.97 13.66
C GLY A 302 0.96 3.94 13.48
N ASN A 303 2.07 3.53 12.85
CA ASN A 303 3.24 4.41 12.69
C ASN A 303 3.04 5.39 11.52
N VAL A 304 3.63 6.58 11.64
CA VAL A 304 3.72 7.58 10.57
C VAL A 304 5.17 7.62 10.09
N ILE A 305 5.40 7.32 8.81
CA ILE A 305 6.74 7.27 8.23
C ILE A 305 6.80 8.26 7.07
N THR A 306 7.68 9.25 7.16
CA THR A 306 7.91 10.24 6.10
C THR A 306 9.32 10.07 5.53
N PHE A 307 9.40 9.43 4.37
CA PHE A 307 10.67 9.09 3.73
C PHE A 307 10.51 8.86 2.22
N ASN A 308 11.55 9.07 1.43
CA ASN A 308 11.55 8.86 -0.03
C ASN A 308 12.32 7.60 -0.47
N GLY A 309 12.56 6.65 0.44
CA GLY A 309 13.10 5.32 0.14
C GLY A 309 12.27 4.20 0.77
N THR A 310 12.87 3.05 1.08
CA THR A 310 12.14 1.91 1.66
C THR A 310 11.58 2.24 3.06
N GLY A 311 10.27 2.15 3.22
CA GLY A 311 9.57 2.46 4.47
C GLY A 311 9.70 1.35 5.48
N ILE A 312 9.06 0.22 5.19
CA ILE A 312 9.07 -0.97 6.04
C ILE A 312 9.65 -2.12 5.22
N ASN A 313 10.73 -2.73 5.69
CA ASN A 313 11.42 -3.82 4.99
C ASN A 313 11.79 -4.96 5.93
N PHE A 314 12.06 -6.14 5.38
CA PHE A 314 12.82 -7.15 6.10
C PHE A 314 14.32 -6.82 6.03
N GLN A 315 15.04 -7.25 7.05
CA GLN A 315 16.50 -7.22 7.08
C GLN A 315 17.05 -7.99 5.87
N TRP A 316 17.98 -7.37 5.15
CA TRP A 316 18.75 -8.09 4.14
C TRP A 316 19.91 -8.83 4.79
N GLY A 317 19.97 -10.15 4.60
CA GLY A 317 20.95 -11.03 5.26
C GLY A 317 20.66 -11.23 6.75
N SER A 318 21.20 -12.30 7.35
CA SER A 318 21.14 -12.57 8.80
C SER A 318 21.91 -13.86 9.08
N GLY A 319 22.90 -13.82 9.99
CA GLY A 319 23.83 -14.92 10.24
C GLY A 319 23.68 -15.55 11.63
N SER A 320 23.56 -16.87 11.66
CA SER A 320 24.13 -17.69 12.74
C SER A 320 24.79 -18.94 12.11
N GLY A 321 25.90 -18.68 11.42
CA GLY A 321 26.70 -19.67 10.72
C GLY A 321 27.92 -18.98 10.13
N SER A 322 29.02 -19.71 9.93
CA SER A 322 30.34 -19.18 9.53
C SER A 322 30.41 -18.62 8.09
N GLY A 323 29.34 -18.01 7.59
CA GLY A 323 29.28 -17.40 6.25
C GLY A 323 28.10 -16.44 6.11
N GLU A 324 28.26 -15.47 5.21
CA GLU A 324 27.17 -14.61 4.74
C GLU A 324 26.06 -15.48 4.13
N GLY A 325 24.83 -15.36 4.65
CA GLY A 325 23.63 -15.93 4.02
C GLY A 325 23.15 -17.30 4.51
N ALA A 326 23.77 -17.91 5.54
CA ALA A 326 23.32 -19.20 6.06
C ALA A 326 22.90 -19.15 7.54
N GLY A 327 21.59 -19.30 7.76
CA GLY A 327 21.02 -19.83 9.00
C GLY A 327 20.51 -18.78 9.99
N LEU A 328 19.29 -18.26 9.75
CA LEU A 328 18.32 -17.75 10.73
C LEU A 328 17.02 -17.48 9.93
N TYR A 329 16.20 -18.52 9.71
CA TYR A 329 15.13 -18.57 8.69
C TYR A 329 13.70 -18.43 9.22
N ASN A 330 13.50 -18.07 10.50
CA ASN A 330 12.14 -17.94 11.03
C ASN A 330 11.69 -16.48 11.04
N ILE A 331 11.37 -15.96 9.86
CA ILE A 331 10.66 -14.69 9.67
C ILE A 331 9.24 -15.05 9.27
N SER A 332 8.33 -15.05 10.24
CA SER A 332 6.93 -15.40 10.00
C SER A 332 6.01 -14.67 10.97
N ASN A 333 4.72 -14.63 10.65
CA ASN A 333 3.67 -14.10 11.51
C ASN A 333 3.85 -12.62 11.91
N ASN A 334 4.59 -11.84 11.13
CA ASN A 334 4.74 -10.40 11.33
C ASN A 334 3.53 -9.67 10.75
N ILE A 335 2.98 -8.75 11.54
CA ILE A 335 1.78 -7.99 11.18
C ILE A 335 2.16 -6.53 10.97
N VAL A 336 1.78 -5.97 9.82
CA VAL A 336 1.99 -4.57 9.47
C VAL A 336 0.64 -3.92 9.21
N CYS A 337 0.18 -3.07 10.13
CA CYS A 337 -1.17 -2.53 10.05
C CYS A 337 -1.33 -1.06 10.45
N ASN A 338 -2.38 -0.42 9.93
CA ASN A 338 -2.76 0.96 10.27
C ASN A 338 -1.63 2.00 10.09
N ASN A 339 -0.59 1.70 9.31
CA ASN A 339 0.54 2.60 9.14
C ASN A 339 0.26 3.63 8.03
N LYS A 340 0.81 4.83 8.19
CA LYS A 340 0.75 5.90 7.20
C LYS A 340 2.15 6.19 6.66
N LEU A 341 2.39 5.79 5.41
CA LEU A 341 3.64 6.00 4.68
C LEU A 341 3.48 7.18 3.71
N LEU A 342 4.26 8.22 3.94
CA LEU A 342 4.31 9.46 3.16
C LEU A 342 5.60 9.55 2.35
N GLY A 343 5.62 10.45 1.36
CA GLY A 343 6.70 10.50 0.37
C GLY A 343 6.59 9.34 -0.61
N ARG A 344 7.74 8.84 -1.10
CA ARG A 344 7.85 7.65 -1.96
C ARG A 344 8.02 6.34 -1.18
N SER A 345 7.74 6.37 0.12
CA SER A 345 7.90 5.23 1.01
C SER A 345 6.95 4.08 0.70
N GLY A 346 7.46 2.83 0.75
CA GLY A 346 6.69 1.61 0.49
C GLY A 346 6.88 0.53 1.56
N ILE A 347 6.07 -0.53 1.46
CA ILE A 347 6.09 -1.70 2.36
C ILE A 347 6.55 -2.93 1.57
N SER A 348 7.58 -3.60 2.08
CA SER A 348 8.13 -4.84 1.52
C SER A 348 8.35 -5.92 2.60
N ALA A 349 7.66 -5.78 3.73
CA ALA A 349 7.74 -6.69 4.87
C ALA A 349 6.35 -6.96 5.46
N GLY A 350 6.25 -8.07 6.18
CA GLY A 350 5.02 -8.52 6.82
C GLY A 350 4.43 -9.74 6.14
N ASP A 351 3.79 -10.58 6.94
CA ASP A 351 3.04 -11.76 6.52
C ASP A 351 1.54 -11.43 6.41
N VAL A 352 1.08 -10.46 7.21
CA VAL A 352 -0.27 -9.90 7.15
C VAL A 352 -0.19 -8.38 7.11
N LEU A 353 -0.73 -7.78 6.05
CA LEU A 353 -0.69 -6.35 5.77
C LEU A 353 -2.10 -5.80 5.68
N TYR A 354 -2.53 -4.91 6.57
CA TYR A 354 -3.89 -4.35 6.47
C TYR A 354 -4.07 -2.93 6.97
N ASN A 355 -5.07 -2.25 6.41
CA ASN A 355 -5.40 -0.86 6.73
C ASN A 355 -4.20 0.12 6.60
N ASN A 356 -3.19 -0.22 5.79
CA ASN A 356 -2.07 0.69 5.57
C ASN A 356 -2.43 1.71 4.49
N TYR A 357 -1.94 2.93 4.67
CA TYR A 357 -2.03 4.00 3.68
C TYR A 357 -0.62 4.34 3.17
N VAL A 358 -0.38 4.10 1.88
CA VAL A 358 0.92 4.31 1.21
C VAL A 358 0.74 5.34 0.11
N ALA A 359 1.14 6.59 0.36
CA ALA A 359 0.73 7.74 -0.45
C ALA A 359 1.25 7.68 -1.90
N ASN A 360 2.56 7.50 -2.11
CA ASN A 360 3.18 7.47 -3.44
C ASN A 360 4.14 6.30 -3.65
N GLY A 361 4.19 5.35 -2.70
CA GLY A 361 4.96 4.12 -2.82
C GLY A 361 4.08 2.91 -3.10
N SER A 362 4.70 1.73 -3.07
CA SER A 362 4.03 0.46 -3.32
C SER A 362 4.01 -0.46 -2.10
N ILE A 363 3.06 -1.39 -2.11
CA ILE A 363 3.03 -2.54 -1.21
C ILE A 363 3.48 -3.78 -1.99
N THR A 364 4.50 -4.47 -1.50
CA THR A 364 4.89 -5.79 -2.00
C THR A 364 4.27 -6.86 -1.11
N VAL A 365 3.39 -7.67 -1.69
CA VAL A 365 2.77 -8.84 -1.07
C VAL A 365 3.52 -10.06 -1.59
N ARG A 366 4.30 -10.71 -0.72
CA ARG A 366 5.07 -11.92 -1.04
C ARG A 366 4.80 -12.97 0.02
N ASP A 367 4.23 -14.10 -0.39
CA ASP A 367 3.85 -15.19 0.51
C ASP A 367 3.02 -14.68 1.71
N ALA A 368 2.11 -13.73 1.43
CA ALA A 368 1.47 -12.90 2.43
C ALA A 368 0.01 -12.59 2.09
N ILE A 369 -0.72 -12.12 3.11
CA ILE A 369 -2.10 -11.66 2.99
C ILE A 369 -2.14 -10.15 3.12
N ALA A 370 -2.73 -9.46 2.15
CA ALA A 370 -2.90 -8.01 2.14
C ALA A 370 -4.37 -7.61 1.94
N TYR A 371 -4.96 -6.88 2.90
CA TYR A 371 -6.34 -6.42 2.76
C TYR A 371 -6.64 -5.02 3.29
N ASN A 372 -7.65 -4.35 2.74
CA ASN A 372 -8.06 -3.00 3.14
C ASN A 372 -6.93 -1.96 3.08
N ASN A 373 -5.91 -2.16 2.24
CA ASN A 373 -4.83 -1.18 2.08
C ASN A 373 -5.17 -0.18 0.99
N THR A 374 -4.62 1.03 1.11
CA THR A 374 -4.59 2.02 0.03
C THR A 374 -3.14 2.28 -0.36
N ALA A 375 -2.79 2.09 -1.64
CA ALA A 375 -1.42 2.30 -2.11
C ALA A 375 -1.38 2.89 -3.54
N ALA A 376 -0.28 3.56 -3.90
CA ALA A 376 -0.07 4.04 -5.27
C ALA A 376 0.32 2.91 -6.23
N GLY A 377 0.78 1.77 -5.72
CA GLY A 377 1.03 0.58 -6.53
C GLY A 377 1.09 -0.68 -5.67
N MET A 378 1.01 -1.83 -6.31
CA MET A 378 1.11 -3.12 -5.63
C MET A 378 1.96 -4.10 -6.44
N LYS A 379 2.81 -4.85 -5.76
CA LYS A 379 3.58 -5.95 -6.34
C LYS A 379 3.15 -7.24 -5.67
N ILE A 380 2.80 -8.25 -6.46
CA ILE A 380 2.36 -9.56 -5.98
C ILE A 380 3.39 -10.61 -6.37
N ASP A 381 3.78 -11.43 -5.41
CA ASP A 381 4.85 -12.43 -5.53
C ASP A 381 4.52 -13.66 -4.66
N GLY A 382 5.10 -14.82 -4.96
CA GLY A 382 4.86 -16.07 -4.22
C GLY A 382 3.38 -16.49 -4.14
N GLU A 383 2.99 -17.15 -3.05
CA GLU A 383 1.59 -17.49 -2.75
C GLU A 383 0.93 -16.37 -1.94
N SER A 384 0.24 -15.46 -2.62
CA SER A 384 -0.28 -14.24 -1.99
C SER A 384 -1.79 -14.06 -2.16
N TYR A 385 -2.39 -13.34 -1.21
CA TYR A 385 -3.82 -13.03 -1.18
C TYR A 385 -3.98 -11.52 -1.02
N ALA A 386 -4.49 -10.83 -2.04
CA ALA A 386 -4.73 -9.40 -2.00
C ALA A 386 -6.23 -9.13 -2.15
N THR A 387 -6.90 -8.74 -1.06
CA THR A 387 -8.35 -8.53 -1.06
C THR A 387 -8.79 -7.16 -0.56
N ASN A 388 -9.86 -6.59 -1.11
CA ASN A 388 -10.44 -5.33 -0.62
C ASN A 388 -9.46 -4.13 -0.60
N ASN A 389 -8.44 -4.12 -1.46
CA ASN A 389 -7.46 -3.03 -1.53
C ASN A 389 -7.87 -1.97 -2.55
N THR A 390 -7.45 -0.73 -2.31
CA THR A 390 -7.54 0.39 -3.27
C THR A 390 -6.14 0.71 -3.79
N ILE A 391 -5.89 0.42 -5.07
CA ILE A 391 -4.59 0.65 -5.72
C ILE A 391 -4.74 1.76 -6.77
N ASN A 392 -4.14 2.91 -6.49
CA ASN A 392 -4.26 4.12 -7.33
C ASN A 392 -3.30 4.13 -8.53
N GLY A 393 -2.63 3.01 -8.81
CA GLY A 393 -1.68 2.88 -9.90
C GLY A 393 -1.44 1.42 -10.24
N GLU A 394 -0.22 1.09 -10.67
CA GLU A 394 0.06 -0.21 -11.28
C GLU A 394 0.01 -1.38 -10.29
N VAL A 395 -0.50 -2.52 -10.77
CA VAL A 395 -0.39 -3.82 -10.10
C VAL A 395 0.52 -4.73 -10.92
N ASN A 396 1.63 -5.16 -10.31
CA ASN A 396 2.66 -5.96 -10.95
C ASN A 396 2.72 -7.36 -10.36
N ILE A 397 2.16 -8.35 -11.06
CA ILE A 397 2.21 -9.75 -10.67
C ILE A 397 3.50 -10.39 -11.22
N GLN A 398 4.38 -10.85 -10.32
CA GLN A 398 5.68 -11.39 -10.69
C GLN A 398 5.58 -12.80 -11.30
N SER A 399 6.61 -13.19 -12.06
CA SER A 399 6.75 -14.53 -12.63
C SER A 399 6.75 -15.67 -11.61
N THR A 400 7.09 -15.38 -10.35
CA THR A 400 7.11 -16.31 -9.23
C THR A 400 5.76 -16.43 -8.51
N ALA A 401 4.79 -15.57 -8.81
CA ALA A 401 3.46 -15.61 -8.20
C ALA A 401 2.68 -16.85 -8.66
N LYS A 402 2.21 -17.64 -7.69
CA LYS A 402 1.46 -18.88 -7.91
C LYS A 402 0.35 -19.03 -6.87
N ASN A 403 -0.75 -19.70 -7.24
CA ASN A 403 -1.87 -19.99 -6.33
C ASN A 403 -2.35 -18.73 -5.58
N THR A 404 -2.45 -17.63 -6.31
CA THR A 404 -2.67 -16.29 -5.75
C THR A 404 -4.12 -15.88 -5.97
N LEU A 405 -4.69 -15.12 -5.03
CA LEU A 405 -6.02 -14.52 -5.14
C LEU A 405 -5.93 -13.00 -5.14
N LEU A 406 -6.54 -12.36 -6.13
CA LEU A 406 -6.86 -10.94 -6.14
C LEU A 406 -8.38 -10.81 -6.16
N GLU A 407 -8.96 -10.35 -5.05
CA GLU A 407 -10.42 -10.29 -4.90
C GLU A 407 -10.93 -8.94 -4.39
N ASN A 408 -12.04 -8.44 -4.93
CA ASN A 408 -12.70 -7.23 -4.42
C ASN A 408 -11.79 -5.99 -4.35
N ASN A 409 -10.78 -5.88 -5.22
CA ASN A 409 -9.90 -4.73 -5.26
C ASN A 409 -10.42 -3.65 -6.21
N ASN A 410 -10.16 -2.38 -5.87
CA ASN A 410 -10.35 -1.24 -6.77
C ASN A 410 -8.98 -0.80 -7.30
N ILE A 411 -8.74 -0.92 -8.61
CA ILE A 411 -7.43 -0.71 -9.23
C ILE A 411 -7.58 0.31 -10.36
N THR A 412 -6.93 1.46 -10.24
CA THR A 412 -7.03 2.51 -11.26
C THR A 412 -5.96 2.43 -12.34
N GLY A 413 -4.83 1.76 -12.07
CA GLY A 413 -3.74 1.57 -13.02
C GLY A 413 -3.79 0.26 -13.78
N ASN A 414 -2.80 0.06 -14.64
CA ASN A 414 -2.66 -1.16 -15.42
C ASN A 414 -2.21 -2.34 -14.56
N ILE A 415 -2.61 -3.54 -14.97
CA ILE A 415 -2.15 -4.80 -14.38
C ILE A 415 -1.19 -5.49 -15.35
N SER A 416 -0.02 -5.87 -14.86
CA SER A 416 0.93 -6.71 -15.59
C SER A 416 1.05 -8.07 -14.94
N VAL A 417 0.65 -9.13 -15.65
CA VAL A 417 0.79 -10.53 -15.25
C VAL A 417 1.95 -11.15 -16.04
N GLN A 418 3.10 -11.32 -15.38
CA GLN A 418 4.33 -11.71 -16.05
C GLN A 418 4.36 -13.18 -16.51
N LEU A 419 5.15 -13.46 -17.54
CA LEU A 419 5.47 -14.82 -17.97
C LEU A 419 6.02 -15.66 -16.80
N GLY A 420 5.46 -16.85 -16.60
CA GLY A 420 5.85 -17.80 -15.55
C GLY A 420 4.89 -17.83 -14.36
N SER A 421 4.09 -16.78 -14.17
CA SER A 421 3.04 -16.77 -13.16
C SER A 421 1.86 -17.66 -13.59
N SER A 422 1.20 -18.30 -12.62
CA SER A 422 0.12 -19.25 -12.92
C SER A 422 -0.82 -19.48 -11.75
N ASN A 423 -2.04 -19.96 -12.03
CA ASN A 423 -3.06 -20.23 -11.01
C ASN A 423 -3.40 -18.97 -10.20
N ILE A 424 -3.51 -17.83 -10.86
CA ILE A 424 -3.96 -16.59 -10.23
C ILE A 424 -5.46 -16.45 -10.51
N THR A 425 -6.23 -16.20 -9.45
CA THR A 425 -7.65 -15.90 -9.54
C THR A 425 -7.87 -14.41 -9.36
N PHE A 426 -8.52 -13.78 -10.32
CA PHE A 426 -9.04 -12.42 -10.27
C PHE A 426 -10.56 -12.53 -10.13
N ASN A 427 -11.10 -12.16 -8.97
CA ASN A 427 -12.53 -12.22 -8.68
C ASN A 427 -13.06 -10.87 -8.21
N GLU A 428 -14.21 -10.42 -8.72
CA GLU A 428 -14.91 -9.22 -8.21
C GLU A 428 -14.06 -7.93 -8.15
N ASN A 429 -13.01 -7.81 -8.96
CA ASN A 429 -12.19 -6.59 -8.98
C ASN A 429 -12.82 -5.53 -9.88
N ASN A 430 -12.71 -4.26 -9.49
CA ASN A 430 -13.03 -3.11 -10.33
C ASN A 430 -11.73 -2.48 -10.83
N ILE A 431 -11.49 -2.53 -12.14
CA ILE A 431 -10.25 -2.14 -12.80
C ILE A 431 -10.58 -1.07 -13.85
N THR A 432 -9.90 0.09 -13.78
CA THR A 432 -10.03 1.14 -14.81
C THR A 432 -8.82 1.23 -15.74
N GLY A 433 -7.83 0.36 -15.56
CA GLY A 433 -6.71 0.17 -16.49
C GLY A 433 -6.87 -1.06 -17.37
N SER A 434 -5.87 -1.34 -18.18
CA SER A 434 -5.77 -2.56 -18.98
C SER A 434 -5.00 -3.68 -18.26
N VAL A 435 -5.18 -4.92 -18.70
CA VAL A 435 -4.44 -6.09 -18.23
C VAL A 435 -3.54 -6.62 -19.34
N THR A 436 -2.23 -6.67 -19.09
CA THR A 436 -1.29 -7.45 -19.89
C THR A 436 -1.13 -8.84 -19.29
N LEU A 437 -1.65 -9.88 -19.95
CA LEU A 437 -1.69 -11.26 -19.47
C LEU A 437 -0.69 -12.17 -20.22
N ASP A 438 0.53 -12.27 -19.70
CA ASP A 438 1.55 -13.19 -20.22
C ASP A 438 1.68 -14.50 -19.39
N GLY A 439 1.04 -14.56 -18.22
CA GLY A 439 0.93 -15.77 -17.38
C GLY A 439 -0.12 -16.77 -17.90
N SER A 440 -0.05 -18.04 -17.46
CA SER A 440 -0.93 -19.13 -17.93
C SER A 440 -1.74 -19.77 -16.79
N ASN A 441 -2.86 -20.42 -17.10
CA ASN A 441 -3.77 -21.05 -16.13
C ASN A 441 -4.36 -20.04 -15.11
N ASN A 442 -4.63 -18.81 -15.52
CA ASN A 442 -5.26 -17.81 -14.66
C ASN A 442 -6.76 -17.72 -14.94
N VAL A 443 -7.52 -17.27 -13.94
CA VAL A 443 -8.98 -17.14 -14.01
C VAL A 443 -9.36 -15.70 -13.73
N PHE A 444 -10.17 -15.10 -14.60
CA PHE A 444 -10.82 -13.82 -14.40
C PHE A 444 -12.34 -14.06 -14.41
N THR A 445 -12.99 -13.79 -13.29
CA THR A 445 -14.44 -13.92 -13.15
C THR A 445 -15.06 -12.81 -12.31
N ASN A 446 -16.28 -12.38 -12.65
CA ASN A 446 -17.02 -11.32 -11.96
C ASN A 446 -16.29 -9.98 -11.86
N ASN A 447 -15.23 -9.74 -12.65
CA ASN A 447 -14.51 -8.47 -12.63
C ASN A 447 -15.24 -7.45 -13.49
N ARG A 448 -15.07 -6.18 -13.14
CA ARG A 448 -15.43 -5.04 -13.99
C ARG A 448 -14.15 -4.38 -14.47
N ILE A 449 -13.85 -4.49 -15.76
CA ILE A 449 -12.66 -3.91 -16.39
C ILE A 449 -13.11 -2.92 -17.45
N ILE A 450 -12.80 -1.64 -17.24
CA ILE A 450 -13.02 -0.58 -18.21
C ILE A 450 -11.67 0.02 -18.57
N SER A 451 -11.31 0.00 -19.85
CA SER A 451 -10.01 0.43 -20.33
C SER A 451 -10.17 1.46 -21.45
N GLU A 452 -9.30 2.46 -21.48
CA GLU A 452 -9.17 3.40 -22.61
C GLU A 452 -8.29 2.85 -23.74
N GLU A 453 -7.75 1.63 -23.57
CA GLU A 453 -6.97 0.94 -24.60
C GLU A 453 -7.86 0.13 -25.56
N GLU A 454 -7.31 -0.36 -26.67
CA GLU A 454 -8.03 -1.19 -27.66
C GLU A 454 -8.64 -2.47 -27.05
N TYR A 455 -7.97 -3.05 -26.05
CA TYR A 455 -8.37 -4.28 -25.36
C TYR A 455 -8.41 -4.07 -23.84
N THR A 456 -9.35 -4.72 -23.15
CA THR A 456 -9.35 -4.80 -21.68
C THR A 456 -8.26 -5.74 -21.17
N ILE A 457 -8.11 -6.89 -21.84
CA ILE A 457 -7.10 -7.91 -21.54
C ILE A 457 -6.40 -8.29 -22.83
N GLN A 458 -5.07 -8.20 -22.85
CA GLN A 458 -4.27 -8.61 -24.00
C GLN A 458 -3.02 -9.37 -23.60
N SER A 459 -2.52 -10.27 -24.47
CA SER A 459 -1.23 -10.93 -24.27
C SER A 459 -0.16 -10.41 -25.24
N LYS A 460 1.03 -10.09 -24.71
CA LYS A 460 2.20 -9.76 -25.54
C LYS A 460 2.91 -11.04 -25.99
N ARG A 461 2.78 -12.12 -25.20
CA ARG A 461 3.36 -13.44 -25.45
C ARG A 461 2.27 -14.51 -25.56
N THR A 462 2.67 -15.72 -25.92
CA THR A 462 1.79 -16.89 -25.84
C THR A 462 1.57 -17.25 -24.38
N CYS A 463 0.30 -17.28 -23.98
CA CYS A 463 -0.15 -17.76 -22.68
C CYS A 463 -1.27 -18.79 -22.90
N LEU A 464 -1.35 -19.80 -22.04
CA LEU A 464 -2.19 -20.97 -22.26
C LEU A 464 -3.24 -21.12 -21.16
N ASN A 465 -4.37 -21.73 -21.51
CA ASN A 465 -5.42 -22.19 -20.59
C ASN A 465 -5.93 -21.13 -19.59
N ASN A 466 -5.87 -19.83 -19.94
CA ASN A 466 -6.52 -18.81 -19.14
C ASN A 466 -8.04 -18.85 -19.38
N LYS A 467 -8.83 -18.54 -18.35
CA LYS A 467 -10.29 -18.48 -18.41
C LYS A 467 -10.76 -17.07 -18.09
N ILE A 468 -11.37 -16.41 -19.06
CA ILE A 468 -11.91 -15.06 -18.95
C ILE A 468 -13.41 -15.17 -19.15
N GLN A 469 -14.17 -15.23 -18.04
CA GLN A 469 -15.60 -15.50 -18.11
C GLN A 469 -16.41 -14.73 -17.08
N ASP A 470 -17.66 -14.41 -17.42
CA ASP A 470 -18.62 -13.78 -16.51
C ASP A 470 -18.12 -12.41 -15.98
N ASN A 471 -17.37 -11.65 -16.80
CA ASN A 471 -16.88 -10.32 -16.45
C ASN A 471 -17.67 -9.22 -17.17
N TYR A 472 -17.65 -8.01 -16.62
CA TYR A 472 -18.00 -6.80 -17.35
C TYR A 472 -16.71 -6.20 -17.97
N LEU A 473 -16.56 -6.27 -19.29
CA LEU A 473 -15.37 -5.84 -20.02
C LEU A 473 -15.73 -4.78 -21.07
N LEU A 474 -15.12 -3.61 -20.95
CA LEU A 474 -15.29 -2.52 -21.91
C LEU A 474 -13.94 -1.89 -22.25
N SER A 475 -13.57 -1.90 -23.52
CA SER A 475 -12.38 -1.19 -24.02
C SER A 475 -12.79 0.05 -24.80
N ALA A 476 -11.83 0.77 -25.39
CA ALA A 476 -12.11 1.99 -26.16
C ALA A 476 -13.07 1.75 -27.34
N GLU A 477 -12.93 0.61 -28.01
CA GLU A 477 -13.66 0.30 -29.25
C GLU A 477 -14.47 -1.01 -29.18
N ASN A 478 -14.18 -1.89 -28.21
CA ASN A 478 -14.75 -3.23 -28.13
C ASN A 478 -15.45 -3.49 -26.79
N ALA A 479 -16.28 -4.53 -26.75
CA ALA A 479 -17.04 -4.91 -25.57
C ALA A 479 -17.07 -6.43 -25.35
N GLY A 480 -17.12 -6.84 -24.08
CA GLY A 480 -17.25 -8.24 -23.68
C GLY A 480 -16.11 -9.09 -24.22
N ASP A 481 -16.44 -10.23 -24.82
CA ASP A 481 -15.47 -11.19 -25.36
C ASP A 481 -14.58 -10.55 -26.46
N GLU A 482 -15.12 -9.62 -27.26
CA GLU A 482 -14.39 -8.96 -28.36
C GLU A 482 -13.33 -7.97 -27.84
N SER A 483 -13.42 -7.55 -26.58
CA SER A 483 -12.42 -6.68 -25.94
C SER A 483 -11.17 -7.42 -25.43
N VAL A 484 -11.07 -8.73 -25.68
CA VAL A 484 -9.98 -9.58 -25.19
C VAL A 484 -9.15 -10.11 -26.36
N TYR A 485 -7.84 -9.96 -26.29
CA TYR A 485 -6.91 -10.47 -27.30
C TYR A 485 -5.85 -11.40 -26.69
N LEU A 486 -6.05 -12.72 -26.84
CA LEU A 486 -5.09 -13.74 -26.43
C LEU A 486 -4.66 -14.57 -27.64
N LYS A 487 -3.35 -14.77 -27.78
CA LYS A 487 -2.76 -15.35 -29.01
C LYS A 487 -3.03 -16.84 -29.21
N ASP A 488 -3.32 -17.58 -28.14
CA ASP A 488 -3.45 -19.04 -28.18
C ASP A 488 -4.91 -19.48 -28.01
N ALA A 489 -5.35 -20.42 -28.84
CA ALA A 489 -6.73 -20.91 -28.86
C ALA A 489 -7.10 -21.77 -27.64
N SER A 490 -6.14 -22.18 -26.80
CA SER A 490 -6.43 -22.89 -25.54
C SER A 490 -7.04 -21.99 -24.46
N ASN A 491 -6.98 -20.67 -24.62
CA ASN A 491 -7.64 -19.74 -23.71
C ASN A 491 -9.16 -19.74 -23.96
N ILE A 492 -9.94 -19.67 -22.89
CA ILE A 492 -11.40 -19.62 -22.93
C ILE A 492 -11.84 -18.20 -22.64
N ILE A 493 -12.61 -17.62 -23.56
CA ILE A 493 -13.17 -16.27 -23.47
C ILE A 493 -14.66 -16.40 -23.80
N GLU A 494 -15.51 -16.32 -22.78
CA GLU A 494 -16.95 -16.51 -22.96
C GLU A 494 -17.77 -15.80 -21.88
N ASN A 495 -19.02 -15.49 -22.19
CA ASN A 495 -19.98 -14.91 -21.24
C ASN A 495 -19.54 -13.58 -20.62
N ASN A 496 -18.65 -12.83 -21.27
CA ASN A 496 -18.32 -11.48 -20.83
C ASN A 496 -19.28 -10.47 -21.45
N ILE A 497 -19.75 -9.54 -20.63
CA ILE A 497 -20.70 -8.47 -21.00
C ILE A 497 -20.00 -7.10 -21.00
N PRO A 498 -20.54 -6.08 -21.68
CA PRO A 498 -21.65 -6.17 -22.62
C PRO A 498 -21.24 -6.91 -23.90
N ILE A 499 -22.23 -7.46 -24.61
CA ILE A 499 -22.03 -8.19 -25.86
C ILE A 499 -21.99 -7.17 -26.99
N GLY A 500 -20.90 -7.18 -27.78
CA GLY A 500 -20.74 -6.33 -28.95
C GLY A 500 -21.87 -6.48 -29.96
N THR A 501 -22.35 -5.36 -30.52
CA THR A 501 -23.34 -5.35 -31.59
C THR A 501 -22.78 -4.64 -32.82
N LYS A 502 -23.34 -4.95 -33.99
CA LYS A 502 -22.93 -4.35 -35.26
C LYS A 502 -24.15 -4.01 -36.09
N ILE A 503 -24.12 -2.83 -36.71
CA ILE A 503 -25.12 -2.37 -37.68
C ILE A 503 -24.49 -2.37 -39.07
N ASP A 504 -25.06 -3.16 -39.98
CA ASP A 504 -24.75 -3.14 -41.40
C ASP A 504 -25.91 -2.48 -42.18
N LEU A 505 -25.56 -1.64 -43.14
CA LEU A 505 -26.51 -0.88 -43.97
C LEU A 505 -26.34 -1.29 -45.43
N ALA A 506 -27.43 -1.73 -46.06
CA ALA A 506 -27.50 -1.92 -47.50
C ALA A 506 -28.45 -0.88 -48.09
N ALA A 507 -27.86 0.11 -48.76
CA ALA A 507 -28.56 1.19 -49.45
C ALA A 507 -28.03 1.34 -50.89
N PRO A 508 -28.86 1.79 -51.84
CA PRO A 508 -28.38 2.18 -53.16
C PRO A 508 -27.47 3.42 -53.07
N GLN A 509 -26.52 3.52 -54.00
CA GLN A 509 -25.58 4.65 -54.05
C GLN A 509 -26.24 5.93 -54.56
N GLU A 510 -27.22 5.80 -55.46
CA GLU A 510 -27.92 6.91 -56.08
C GLU A 510 -29.44 6.67 -55.98
N VAL A 511 -30.19 7.70 -55.59
CA VAL A 511 -31.66 7.68 -55.50
C VAL A 511 -32.25 8.96 -56.09
N THR A 512 -33.51 8.91 -56.50
CA THR A 512 -34.21 10.08 -57.04
C THR A 512 -34.94 10.84 -55.94
N VAL A 513 -34.88 12.18 -55.97
CA VAL A 513 -35.63 13.05 -55.05
C VAL A 513 -37.13 12.75 -55.11
N ASN A 514 -37.80 12.77 -53.96
CA ASN A 514 -39.22 12.45 -53.78
C ASN A 514 -39.63 11.00 -54.14
N THR A 515 -38.67 10.11 -54.40
CA THR A 515 -38.93 8.69 -54.64
C THR A 515 -38.59 7.87 -53.40
N THR A 516 -39.57 7.13 -52.88
CA THR A 516 -39.36 6.23 -51.74
C THR A 516 -38.45 5.07 -52.13
N THR A 517 -37.37 4.91 -51.37
CA THR A 517 -36.35 3.87 -51.59
C THR A 517 -36.16 3.05 -50.31
N PRO A 518 -36.20 1.72 -50.39
CA PRO A 518 -35.96 0.86 -49.23
C PRO A 518 -34.46 0.81 -48.88
N ILE A 519 -34.16 0.93 -47.59
CA ILE A 519 -32.84 0.73 -47.01
C ILE A 519 -32.91 -0.43 -46.04
N THR A 520 -32.07 -1.44 -46.24
CA THR A 520 -32.02 -2.60 -45.35
C THR A 520 -31.00 -2.34 -44.25
N ILE A 521 -31.47 -2.33 -43.01
CA ILE A 521 -30.69 -2.19 -41.80
C ILE A 521 -30.63 -3.57 -41.13
N ILE A 522 -29.42 -4.03 -40.82
CA ILE A 522 -29.18 -5.33 -40.20
C ILE A 522 -28.44 -5.11 -38.88
N LEU A 523 -29.05 -5.50 -37.77
CA LEU A 523 -28.45 -5.50 -36.44
C LEU A 523 -28.05 -6.92 -36.06
N THR A 524 -26.77 -7.11 -35.76
CA THR A 524 -26.20 -8.41 -35.39
C THR A 524 -25.43 -8.36 -34.07
N THR A 525 -25.30 -9.53 -33.44
CA THR A 525 -24.46 -9.81 -32.28
C THR A 525 -23.75 -11.14 -32.52
N LYS A 526 -22.42 -11.19 -32.40
CA LYS A 526 -21.62 -12.42 -32.67
C LYS A 526 -21.96 -13.08 -34.03
N GLY A 527 -22.31 -12.28 -35.04
CA GLY A 527 -22.71 -12.75 -36.38
C GLY A 527 -24.15 -13.23 -36.51
N GLU A 528 -24.93 -13.26 -35.43
CA GLU A 528 -26.34 -13.66 -35.40
C GLU A 528 -27.26 -12.44 -35.39
N LEU A 529 -28.45 -12.55 -35.96
CA LEU A 529 -29.44 -11.47 -36.00
C LEU A 529 -30.00 -11.16 -34.61
N LEU A 530 -30.09 -9.87 -34.26
CA LEU A 530 -30.57 -9.42 -32.95
C LEU A 530 -31.99 -8.83 -33.04
N PRO A 531 -33.04 -9.60 -32.72
CA PRO A 531 -34.44 -9.20 -32.89
C PRO A 531 -34.92 -8.20 -31.82
N GLN A 532 -36.00 -7.50 -32.16
CA GLN A 532 -36.81 -6.70 -31.23
C GLN A 532 -36.05 -5.59 -30.52
N GLN A 533 -35.10 -4.95 -31.21
CA GLN A 533 -34.31 -3.84 -30.66
C GLN A 533 -34.74 -2.51 -31.25
N GLU A 534 -34.72 -1.47 -30.43
CA GLU A 534 -35.00 -0.09 -30.84
C GLU A 534 -33.75 0.56 -31.48
N LEU A 535 -33.91 1.10 -32.68
CA LEU A 535 -32.88 1.81 -33.43
C LEU A 535 -33.29 3.26 -33.64
N THR A 536 -32.33 4.18 -33.48
CA THR A 536 -32.49 5.59 -33.86
C THR A 536 -31.88 5.81 -35.24
N ILE A 537 -32.68 6.26 -36.20
CA ILE A 537 -32.29 6.55 -37.58
C ILE A 537 -32.28 8.06 -37.76
N THR A 538 -31.15 8.60 -38.21
CA THR A 538 -30.94 10.03 -38.46
C THR A 538 -30.66 10.23 -39.95
N THR A 539 -31.43 11.10 -40.59
CA THR A 539 -31.32 11.46 -42.01
C THR A 539 -31.44 12.97 -42.20
N GLY A 540 -31.30 13.46 -43.43
CA GLY A 540 -31.59 14.85 -43.80
C GLY A 540 -33.04 15.28 -43.58
N ASN A 541 -33.96 14.33 -43.36
CA ASN A 541 -35.35 14.60 -43.01
C ASN A 541 -35.60 14.70 -41.49
N GLY A 542 -34.60 14.39 -40.66
CA GLY A 542 -34.70 14.37 -39.19
C GLY A 542 -34.44 12.98 -38.58
N ASN A 543 -34.86 12.82 -37.33
CA ASN A 543 -34.63 11.60 -36.54
C ASN A 543 -35.92 10.80 -36.38
N GLU A 544 -35.81 9.48 -36.47
CA GLU A 544 -36.91 8.54 -36.27
C GLU A 544 -36.44 7.33 -35.45
N THR A 545 -37.36 6.71 -34.72
CA THR A 545 -37.07 5.55 -33.87
C THR A 545 -37.93 4.38 -34.32
N LEU A 546 -37.30 3.26 -34.66
CA LEU A 546 -37.97 2.07 -35.21
C LEU A 546 -37.40 0.79 -34.58
N THR A 547 -38.22 -0.25 -34.47
CA THR A 547 -37.84 -1.53 -33.87
C THR A 547 -37.53 -2.58 -34.93
N THR A 548 -36.47 -3.37 -34.74
CA THR A 548 -36.15 -4.53 -35.59
C THR A 548 -37.12 -5.68 -35.30
N GLU A 549 -37.57 -6.44 -36.29
CA GLU A 549 -38.37 -7.65 -36.02
C GLU A 549 -37.45 -8.87 -35.78
N ASN A 550 -36.68 -9.26 -36.80
CA ASN A 550 -35.77 -10.39 -36.77
C ASN A 550 -34.30 -9.94 -36.91
N GLY A 551 -33.93 -8.84 -36.28
CA GLY A 551 -32.63 -8.18 -36.49
C GLY A 551 -32.47 -7.51 -37.84
N ILE A 552 -33.56 -7.44 -38.61
CA ILE A 552 -33.63 -6.74 -39.89
C ILE A 552 -34.73 -5.68 -39.80
N LEU A 553 -34.45 -4.49 -40.31
CA LEU A 553 -35.40 -3.40 -40.47
C LEU A 553 -35.29 -2.87 -41.90
N ILE A 554 -36.43 -2.76 -42.60
CA ILE A 554 -36.50 -2.12 -43.92
C ILE A 554 -37.02 -0.70 -43.71
N TYR A 555 -36.11 0.26 -43.79
CA TYR A 555 -36.43 1.68 -43.65
C TYR A 555 -36.83 2.28 -45.00
N GLN A 556 -38.03 2.86 -45.07
CA GLN A 556 -38.57 3.47 -46.29
C GLN A 556 -38.17 4.94 -46.35
N TYR A 557 -37.05 5.23 -47.02
CA TYR A 557 -36.47 6.58 -47.07
C TYR A 557 -36.96 7.35 -48.30
N THR A 558 -37.51 8.55 -48.11
CA THR A 558 -37.94 9.45 -49.19
C THR A 558 -37.20 10.79 -49.09
N PRO A 559 -36.15 11.02 -49.88
CA PRO A 559 -35.37 12.25 -49.80
C PRO A 559 -36.15 13.45 -50.36
N THR A 560 -36.08 14.60 -49.69
CA THR A 560 -36.81 15.83 -50.08
C THR A 560 -35.92 16.88 -50.74
N ARG A 561 -34.60 16.67 -50.78
CA ARG A 561 -33.61 17.63 -51.28
C ARG A 561 -32.56 16.92 -52.12
N ILE A 562 -32.15 17.55 -53.22
CA ILE A 562 -31.05 17.09 -54.08
C ILE A 562 -29.71 17.34 -53.37
N GLY A 563 -28.76 16.42 -53.53
CA GLY A 563 -27.44 16.44 -52.90
C GLY A 563 -27.11 15.12 -52.21
N ASP A 564 -26.00 15.07 -51.48
CA ASP A 564 -25.67 13.91 -50.67
C ASP A 564 -26.42 13.97 -49.33
N ASP A 565 -26.96 12.84 -48.88
CA ASP A 565 -27.49 12.67 -47.53
C ASP A 565 -26.80 11.50 -46.81
N THR A 566 -26.49 11.70 -45.54
CA THR A 566 -25.86 10.69 -44.69
C THR A 566 -26.89 10.11 -43.74
N ILE A 567 -27.09 8.80 -43.84
CA ILE A 567 -28.02 8.04 -43.03
C ILE A 567 -27.22 7.35 -41.93
N THR A 568 -27.49 7.76 -40.70
CA THR A 568 -26.87 7.22 -39.49
C THR A 568 -27.88 6.42 -38.72
N VAL A 569 -27.55 5.18 -38.37
CA VAL A 569 -28.40 4.32 -37.56
C VAL A 569 -27.64 3.93 -36.30
N THR A 570 -28.24 4.19 -35.15
CA THR A 570 -27.63 3.94 -33.84
C THR A 570 -28.51 3.01 -33.02
N PHE A 571 -27.90 1.97 -32.47
CA PHE A 571 -28.43 1.18 -31.37
C PHE A 571 -27.79 1.68 -30.08
N ASN A 572 -28.59 2.16 -29.13
CA ASN A 572 -28.06 2.78 -27.90
C ASN A 572 -27.61 1.76 -26.84
N GLY A 573 -27.78 0.45 -27.09
CA GLY A 573 -27.57 -0.61 -26.11
C GLY A 573 -28.81 -0.86 -25.26
N GLU A 574 -29.05 -2.13 -24.93
CA GLU A 574 -30.15 -2.57 -24.06
C GLU A 574 -29.73 -3.84 -23.31
N GLY A 575 -30.01 -3.91 -22.01
CA GLY A 575 -29.66 -5.06 -21.18
C GLY A 575 -28.17 -5.38 -21.21
N ASN A 576 -27.81 -6.53 -21.77
CA ASN A 576 -26.43 -6.99 -21.90
C ASN A 576 -25.76 -6.54 -23.21
N TYR A 577 -26.44 -5.85 -24.12
CA TYR A 577 -25.90 -5.50 -25.44
C TYR A 577 -25.26 -4.11 -25.47
N TYR A 578 -24.09 -4.00 -26.11
CA TYR A 578 -23.36 -2.75 -26.26
C TYR A 578 -23.91 -1.90 -27.41
N THR A 579 -23.68 -0.59 -27.35
CA THR A 579 -24.08 0.35 -28.40
C THR A 579 -23.31 0.10 -29.70
N SER A 580 -23.95 0.38 -30.84
CA SER A 580 -23.30 0.38 -32.14
C SER A 580 -23.92 1.42 -33.06
N THR A 581 -23.16 1.86 -34.05
CA THR A 581 -23.62 2.83 -35.06
C THR A 581 -23.14 2.39 -36.44
N GLY A 582 -24.06 2.41 -37.41
CA GLY A 582 -23.77 2.25 -38.82
C GLY A 582 -24.07 3.54 -39.58
N THR A 583 -23.27 3.85 -40.60
CA THR A 583 -23.51 5.01 -41.47
C THR A 583 -23.39 4.63 -42.95
N THR A 584 -24.19 5.28 -43.80
CA THR A 584 -24.05 5.22 -45.25
C THR A 584 -24.40 6.56 -45.86
N THR A 585 -23.79 6.90 -47.00
CA THR A 585 -24.07 8.14 -47.75
C THR A 585 -24.71 7.78 -49.08
N ILE A 586 -25.80 8.46 -49.41
CA ILE A 586 -26.54 8.28 -50.65
C ILE A 586 -26.54 9.60 -51.42
N THR A 587 -26.29 9.55 -52.73
CA THR A 587 -26.42 10.70 -53.61
C THR A 587 -27.85 10.80 -54.15
N ILE A 588 -28.51 11.93 -53.90
CA ILE A 588 -29.88 12.19 -54.33
C ILE A 588 -29.86 13.02 -55.61
N THR A 589 -30.41 12.47 -56.70
CA THR A 589 -30.45 13.10 -58.02
C THR A 589 -31.86 13.60 -58.39
N PRO A 590 -31.96 14.58 -59.30
CA PRO A 590 -33.25 15.04 -59.80
C PRO A 590 -33.99 13.93 -60.56
N ASP A 591 -35.33 13.98 -60.55
CA ASP A 591 -36.15 13.13 -61.41
C ASP A 591 -36.03 13.59 -62.87
N LYS A 592 -35.17 12.90 -63.62
CA LYS A 592 -34.91 13.23 -65.03
C LYS A 592 -36.12 12.99 -65.92
N ASP A 593 -36.95 12.00 -65.59
CA ASP A 593 -38.12 11.65 -66.40
C ASP A 593 -39.22 12.70 -66.22
N ALA A 594 -39.46 13.16 -64.98
CA ALA A 594 -40.35 14.29 -64.72
C ALA A 594 -39.88 15.57 -65.41
N ILE A 595 -38.55 15.84 -65.40
CA ILE A 595 -37.97 17.00 -66.11
C ILE A 595 -38.17 16.88 -67.62
N ILE A 596 -37.99 15.69 -68.21
CA ILE A 596 -38.18 15.46 -69.65
C ILE A 596 -39.66 15.58 -70.04
N GLU A 597 -40.58 15.09 -69.23
CA GLU A 597 -42.02 15.21 -69.45
C GLU A 597 -42.47 16.69 -69.42
N GLU A 598 -42.01 17.46 -68.43
CA GLU A 598 -42.28 18.90 -68.33
C GLU A 598 -41.70 19.66 -69.54
N LEU A 599 -40.50 19.29 -69.98
CA LEU A 599 -39.87 19.88 -71.16
C LEU A 599 -40.63 19.52 -72.44
N ASN A 600 -41.08 18.27 -72.60
CA ASN A 600 -41.87 17.84 -73.75
C ASN A 600 -43.24 18.53 -73.80
N ASN A 601 -43.93 18.66 -72.66
CA ASN A 601 -45.18 19.42 -72.56
C ASN A 601 -44.95 20.89 -72.96
N THR A 602 -43.85 21.50 -72.51
CA THR A 602 -43.47 22.86 -72.90
C THR A 602 -43.19 22.98 -74.41
N ILE A 603 -42.50 22.00 -74.99
CA ILE A 603 -42.22 21.94 -76.44
C ILE A 603 -43.52 21.79 -77.23
N GLU A 604 -44.45 20.96 -76.78
CA GLU A 604 -45.75 20.75 -77.43
C GLU A 604 -46.61 22.03 -77.38
N GLU A 605 -46.64 22.73 -76.25
CA GLU A 605 -47.35 24.01 -76.10
C GLU A 605 -46.74 25.10 -77.00
N GLN A 606 -45.41 25.15 -77.11
CA GLN A 606 -44.71 26.03 -78.05
C GLN A 606 -45.00 25.67 -79.51
N ALA A 607 -45.06 24.38 -79.85
CA ALA A 607 -45.39 23.92 -81.20
C ALA A 607 -46.82 24.33 -81.60
N ASN A 608 -47.79 24.17 -80.69
CA ASN A 608 -49.17 24.64 -80.88
C ASN A 608 -49.22 26.17 -81.11
N THR A 609 -48.48 26.94 -80.31
CA THR A 609 -48.38 28.40 -80.47
C THR A 609 -47.81 28.80 -81.84
N ILE A 610 -46.77 28.10 -82.32
CA ILE A 610 -46.19 28.33 -83.65
C ILE A 610 -47.18 27.98 -84.76
N GLN A 611 -47.96 26.91 -84.59
CA GLN A 611 -49.01 26.53 -85.55
C GLN A 611 -50.11 27.59 -85.64
N ASP A 612 -50.55 28.14 -84.52
CA ASP A 612 -51.53 29.24 -84.48
C ASP A 612 -50.99 30.52 -85.11
N LEU A 613 -49.73 30.86 -84.85
CA LEU A 613 -49.04 31.98 -85.50
C LEU A 613 -48.94 31.77 -87.02
N ASN A 614 -48.59 30.57 -87.48
CA ASN A 614 -48.56 30.24 -88.91
C ASN A 614 -49.95 30.30 -89.56
N SER A 615 -50.99 29.87 -88.85
CA SER A 615 -52.39 29.96 -89.29
C SER A 615 -52.82 31.42 -89.44
N THR A 616 -52.43 32.25 -88.47
CA THR A 616 -52.66 33.70 -88.48
C THR A 616 -51.90 34.36 -89.64
N ALA A 617 -50.62 34.04 -89.84
CA ALA A 617 -49.80 34.56 -90.93
C ALA A 617 -50.35 34.15 -92.31
N ASN A 618 -50.83 32.92 -92.46
CA ASN A 618 -51.47 32.46 -93.70
C ASN A 618 -52.81 33.18 -93.96
N THR A 619 -53.60 33.44 -92.92
CA THR A 619 -54.84 34.22 -93.01
C THR A 619 -54.55 35.67 -93.41
N GLN A 620 -53.52 36.28 -92.81
CA GLN A 620 -53.05 37.61 -93.18
C GLN A 620 -52.51 37.64 -94.61
N LYS A 621 -51.74 36.63 -95.05
CA LYS A 621 -51.27 36.48 -96.43
C LYS A 621 -52.43 36.37 -97.43
N LYS A 622 -53.48 35.61 -97.09
CA LYS A 622 -54.70 35.55 -97.91
C LYS A 622 -55.39 36.92 -97.98
N THR A 623 -55.52 37.61 -96.84
CA THR A 623 -56.09 38.96 -96.77
C THR A 623 -55.28 39.95 -97.63
N ILE A 624 -53.95 39.88 -97.60
CA ILE A 624 -53.06 40.68 -98.45
C ILE A 624 -53.27 40.35 -99.93
N ASN A 625 -53.37 39.07 -100.30
CA ASN A 625 -53.62 38.67 -101.69
C ASN A 625 -55.00 39.16 -102.17
N ASP A 626 -56.04 39.06 -101.34
CA ASP A 626 -57.39 39.53 -101.65
C ASP A 626 -57.39 41.07 -101.80
N LEU A 627 -56.68 41.80 -100.94
CA LEU A 627 -56.47 43.25 -101.08
C LEU A 627 -55.69 43.60 -102.36
N GLN A 628 -54.66 42.83 -102.74
CA GLN A 628 -53.93 43.02 -103.99
C GLN A 628 -54.81 42.76 -105.22
N GLN A 629 -55.67 41.75 -105.19
CA GLN A 629 -56.65 41.50 -106.26
C GLN A 629 -57.67 42.63 -106.36
N ASN A 630 -58.22 43.10 -105.23
CA ASN A 630 -59.13 44.24 -105.20
C ASN A 630 -58.45 45.52 -105.71
N LEU A 631 -57.19 45.76 -105.35
CA LEU A 631 -56.41 46.89 -105.87
C LEU A 631 -56.18 46.76 -107.38
N THR A 632 -55.93 45.56 -107.89
CA THR A 632 -55.78 45.29 -109.32
C THR A 632 -57.10 45.53 -110.07
N GLN A 633 -58.23 45.10 -109.51
CA GLN A 633 -59.56 45.38 -110.07
C GLN A 633 -59.90 46.88 -110.06
N ALA A 634 -59.60 47.58 -108.96
CA ALA A 634 -59.78 49.02 -108.86
C ALA A 634 -58.89 49.78 -109.86
N ASN A 635 -57.63 49.39 -110.02
CA ASN A 635 -56.74 49.96 -111.06
C ASN A 635 -57.27 49.71 -112.47
N ASN A 636 -57.81 48.52 -112.75
CA ASN A 636 -58.39 48.22 -114.06
C ASN A 636 -59.65 49.07 -114.34
N GLN A 637 -60.49 49.32 -113.32
CA GLN A 637 -61.65 50.22 -113.43
C GLN A 637 -61.23 51.69 -113.64
N ILE A 638 -60.17 52.14 -112.96
CA ILE A 638 -59.61 53.49 -113.16
C ILE A 638 -59.07 53.65 -114.59
N ASN A 639 -58.41 52.63 -115.16
CA ASN A 639 -57.90 52.67 -116.53
C ASN A 639 -59.00 52.58 -117.62
N THR A 640 -60.26 52.32 -117.24
CA THR A 640 -61.42 52.31 -118.18
C THR A 640 -62.28 53.57 -118.11
N LEU A 641 -61.98 54.48 -117.20
CA LEU A 641 -62.49 55.86 -117.13
C LEU A 641 -61.51 56.81 -117.83
#